data_AF-A0A950E6H4-F1
#
_entry.id   AF-A0A950E6H4-F1
#
_cell.length_a   1.000
_cell.length_b   1.000
_cell.length_c   1.000
_cell.angle_alpha   90.00
_cell.angle_beta   90.00
_cell.angle_gamma   90.00
#
_symmetry.space_group_name_H-M   'P 1'
#
loop_
_entity.id
_entity.type
_entity.pdbx_description
1 polymer ?
#
loop_
_entity_poly.entity_id
_entity_poly.type
_entity_poly.pdbx_seq_one_letter_code
_entity_poly.pdbx_strand_id
1 'polypeptide(L)' 'MFVESRTSTLRDYRNAVAGQVEARLMLGEIEAFIEACPIDEEQKSVLWLWAWLHQPPAQLHVFAESEVLRLVHGDG' A
#
# COMPACT_ATOMS: atom_id res chain seq x y z
N MET A 1 21.68 -9.36 -24.66
CA MET A 1 21.29 -8.03 -24.16
C MET A 1 21.15 -8.17 -22.66
N PHE A 2 22.13 -7.72 -21.87
CA PHE A 2 22.05 -7.77 -20.41
C PHE A 2 21.24 -6.56 -19.97
N VAL A 3 20.00 -6.78 -19.56
CA VAL A 3 19.26 -5.76 -18.81
C VAL A 3 19.88 -5.79 -17.43
N GLU A 4 20.69 -4.78 -17.09
CA GLU A 4 21.13 -4.58 -15.71
C GLU A 4 19.87 -4.43 -14.86
N SER A 5 19.58 -5.45 -14.04
CA SER A 5 18.53 -5.38 -13.04
C SER A 5 18.90 -4.29 -12.05
N ARG A 6 18.39 -3.07 -12.28
CA ARG A 6 18.48 -2.00 -11.30
C ARG A 6 17.81 -2.49 -10.03
N THR A 7 18.57 -2.60 -8.95
CA THR A 7 18.03 -2.85 -7.62
C THR A 7 17.22 -1.63 -7.22
N SER A 8 15.90 -1.78 -7.21
CA SER A 8 14.98 -0.76 -6.70
C SER A 8 15.30 -0.48 -5.24
N THR A 9 15.38 0.80 -4.89
CA THR A 9 15.61 1.26 -3.52
C THR A 9 14.29 1.45 -2.78
N LEU A 10 14.32 1.53 -1.45
CA LEU A 10 13.14 1.89 -0.65
C LEU A 10 12.51 3.22 -1.10
N ARG A 11 13.34 4.17 -1.56
CA ARG A 11 12.88 5.45 -2.09
C ARG A 11 12.05 5.27 -3.38
N ASP A 12 12.42 4.32 -4.24
CA ASP A 12 11.69 4.05 -5.47
C ASP A 12 10.30 3.48 -5.16
N TYR A 13 10.20 2.57 -4.19
CA TYR A 13 8.92 2.06 -3.71
C TYR A 13 8.07 3.15 -3.06
N ARG A 14 8.66 4.04 -2.24
CA ARG A 14 7.95 5.19 -1.68
C ARG A 14 7.39 6.10 -2.79
N ASN A 15 8.16 6.37 -3.83
CA ASN A 15 7.69 7.17 -4.96
C ASN A 15 6.53 6.48 -5.71
N ALA A 16 6.61 5.15 -5.88
CA ALA A 16 5.53 4.38 -6.51
C ALA A 16 4.25 4.41 -5.65
N VAL A 17 4.36 4.25 -4.34
CA VAL A 17 3.24 4.36 -3.40
C VAL A 17 2.66 5.78 -3.44
N ALA A 18 3.50 6.82 -3.45
CA ALA A 18 3.04 8.21 -3.56
C ALA A 18 2.23 8.45 -4.84
N GLY A 19 2.70 7.94 -5.98
CA GLY A 19 1.96 8.02 -7.24
C GLY A 19 0.61 7.31 -7.19
N GLN A 20 0.51 6.20 -6.46
CA GLN A 20 -0.77 5.50 -6.28
C GLN A 20 -1.74 6.28 -5.38
N VAL A 21 -1.24 6.89 -4.30
CA VAL A 21 -2.03 7.79 -3.45
C VAL A 21 -2.53 9.01 -4.23
N GLU A 22 -1.67 9.63 -5.05
CA GLU A 22 -2.04 10.76 -5.93
C GLU A 22 -3.09 10.36 -6.97
N ALA A 23 -2.97 9.13 -7.51
CA ALA A 23 -3.95 8.54 -8.40
C ALA A 23 -5.24 8.07 -7.69
N ARG A 24 -5.35 8.30 -6.37
CA ARG A 24 -6.51 7.98 -5.53
C ARG A 24 -6.85 6.48 -5.50
N LEU A 25 -5.86 5.60 -5.64
CA LEU A 25 -6.05 4.18 -5.44
C LEU A 25 -6.45 3.90 -3.99
N MET A 26 -7.27 2.86 -3.84
CA MET A 26 -7.76 2.42 -2.54
C MET A 26 -6.61 1.81 -1.74
N LEU A 27 -6.67 1.94 -0.41
CA LEU A 27 -5.60 1.44 0.45
C LEU A 27 -5.32 -0.07 0.24
N GLY A 28 -6.35 -0.88 -0.02
CA GLY A 28 -6.17 -2.31 -0.32
C GLY A 28 -5.42 -2.61 -1.62
N GLU A 29 -5.53 -1.74 -2.63
CA GLU A 29 -4.75 -1.87 -3.88
C GLU A 29 -3.28 -1.51 -3.65
N ILE A 30 -3.04 -0.47 -2.85
CA ILE A 30 -1.71 -0.04 -2.44
C ILE A 30 -1.05 -1.08 -1.55
N GLU A 31 -1.79 -1.68 -0.63
CA GLU A 31 -1.34 -2.79 0.22
C GLU A 31 -0.91 -4.00 -0.62
N ALA A 32 -1.73 -4.41 -1.60
CA ALA A 32 -1.38 -5.51 -2.50
C ALA A 32 -0.08 -5.23 -3.28
N PHE A 33 0.15 -3.97 -3.69
CA PHE A 33 1.41 -3.56 -4.29
C PHE A 33 2.59 -3.65 -3.31
N ILE A 34 2.42 -3.17 -2.06
CA ILE A 34 3.47 -3.20 -1.03
C ILE A 34 3.85 -4.65 -0.70
N GLU A 35 2.86 -5.55 -0.60
CA GLU A 35 3.11 -6.97 -0.33
C GLU A 35 3.93 -7.67 -1.41
N ALA A 36 3.75 -7.26 -2.67
CA ALA A 36 4.53 -7.77 -3.80
C ALA A 36 5.96 -7.20 -3.87
N CYS A 37 6.31 -6.19 -3.07
CA CYS A 37 7.64 -5.60 -3.08
C CYS A 37 8.68 -6.54 -2.46
N PRO A 38 9.83 -6.81 -3.14
CA PRO A 38 10.91 -7.65 -2.62
C PRO A 38 11.78 -6.89 -1.60
N ILE A 39 11.16 -6.38 -0.55
CA ILE A 39 11.78 -5.68 0.58
C ILE A 39 11.34 -6.34 1.89
N ASP A 40 12.04 -6.06 2.98
CA ASP A 40 11.70 -6.64 4.29
C ASP A 40 10.38 -6.09 4.86
N GLU A 41 9.82 -6.82 5.83
CA GLU A 41 8.53 -6.50 6.46
C GLU A 41 8.54 -5.16 7.22
N GLU A 42 9.68 -4.74 7.76
CA GLU A 42 9.82 -3.45 8.43
C GLU A 42 9.65 -2.32 7.41
N GLN A 43 10.31 -2.44 6.26
CA GLN A 43 10.19 -1.50 5.15
C GLN A 43 8.80 -1.48 4.54
N LYS A 44 8.16 -2.64 4.37
CA LYS A 44 6.75 -2.72 3.94
C LYS A 44 5.82 -2.00 4.92
N SER A 45 6.00 -2.23 6.22
CA SER A 45 5.21 -1.57 7.27
C SER A 45 5.37 -0.05 7.24
N VAL A 46 6.59 0.45 6.99
CA VAL A 46 6.85 1.89 6.83
C VAL A 46 6.12 2.45 5.61
N LEU A 47 6.11 1.74 4.47
CA LEU A 47 5.39 2.16 3.28
C LEU A 47 3.87 2.15 3.49
N TRP A 48 3.35 1.13 4.19
CA TRP A 48 1.94 1.01 4.48
C TRP A 48 1.46 2.13 5.40
N LEU A 49 2.19 2.40 6.49
CA LEU A 49 1.88 3.49 7.40
C LEU A 49 1.92 4.84 6.70
N TRP A 50 2.91 5.05 5.83
CA TRP A 50 3.00 6.25 5.02
C TRP A 50 1.79 6.39 4.09
N ALA A 51 1.41 5.32 3.37
CA ALA A 51 0.24 5.33 2.50
C ALA A 51 -1.03 5.68 3.28
N TRP A 52 -1.25 5.05 4.44
CA TRP A 52 -2.39 5.29 5.30
C TRP A 52 -2.48 6.76 5.77
N LEU A 53 -1.37 7.35 6.22
CA LEU A 53 -1.33 8.75 6.66
C LEU A 53 -1.64 9.76 5.54
N HIS A 54 -1.37 9.39 4.29
CA HIS A 54 -1.53 10.26 3.13
C HIS A 54 -2.83 10.00 2.35
N GLN A 55 -3.66 9.04 2.76
CA GLN A 55 -4.97 8.82 2.17
C GLN A 55 -5.95 9.97 2.48
N PRO A 56 -6.81 10.37 1.53
CA PRO A 56 -7.88 11.32 1.82
C PRO A 56 -8.81 10.77 2.90
N PRO A 57 -9.32 11.61 3.83
CA PRO A 57 -10.23 11.17 4.91
C PRO A 57 -11.45 10.40 4.42
N ALA A 58 -11.98 10.75 3.24
CA ALA A 58 -13.10 10.05 2.63
C ALA A 58 -12.78 8.59 2.26
N GLN A 59 -11.54 8.29 1.83
CA GLN A 59 -11.12 6.93 1.52
C GLN A 59 -10.83 6.12 2.78
N LEU A 60 -10.28 6.76 3.82
CA LEU A 60 -10.08 6.13 5.12
C LEU A 60 -11.41 5.68 5.74
N HIS A 61 -12.49 6.43 5.53
CA HIS A 61 -13.82 6.04 5.99
C HIS A 61 -14.33 4.78 5.28
N VAL A 62 -14.16 4.69 3.96
CA VAL A 62 -14.57 3.51 3.16
C VAL A 62 -13.75 2.28 3.56
N PHE A 63 -12.45 2.46 3.84
CA PHE A 63 -11.61 1.37 4.33
C PHE A 63 -12.06 0.90 5.71
N ALA A 64 -12.33 1.81 6.66
CA ALA A 64 -12.82 1.46 7.98
C ALA A 64 -14.16 0.69 7.91
N GLU A 65 -15.08 1.10 7.02
CA GLU A 65 -16.34 0.38 6.80
C GLU A 65 -16.11 -1.00 6.17
N SER A 66 -15.17 -1.11 5.23
CA SER A 66 -14.84 -2.38 4.57
C SER A 66 -14.18 -3.38 5.53
N GLU A 67 -13.26 -2.93 6.39
CA GLU A 67 -12.63 -3.76 7.41
C GLU A 67 -13.64 -4.19 8.49
N VAL A 68 -14.52 -3.27 8.92
CA VAL A 68 -15.64 -3.61 9.81
C VAL A 68 -16.55 -4.66 9.15
N LEU A 69 -16.87 -4.52 7.86
CA LEU A 69 -17.64 -5.53 7.13
C LEU A 69 -16.91 -6.88 7.05
N ARG A 70 -15.59 -6.91 6.83
CA ARG A 70 -14.80 -8.16 6.83
C ARG A 70 -14.77 -8.82 8.19
N LEU A 71 -14.68 -8.05 9.27
CA LEU A 71 -14.78 -8.59 10.64
C LEU A 71 -16.18 -9.13 10.95
N VAL A 72 -17.23 -8.45 10.49
CA VAL A 72 -18.62 -8.88 10.68
C VAL A 72 -18.99 -10.11 9.84
N HIS A 73 -18.38 -10.29 8.66
CA HIS A 73 -18.62 -11.43 7.77
C HIS A 73 -17.53 -12.53 7.84
N GLY A 74 -16.52 -12.34 8.70
CA GLY A 74 -15.35 -13.21 8.83
C GLY A 74 -15.48 -14.34 9.86
N ASP A 75 -16.60 -14.43 10.57
CA ASP A 75 -16.93 -15.56 11.44
C ASP A 75 -17.90 -16.51 10.72
N GLY A 76 -17.34 -17.55 10.10
CA GLY A 76 -18.04 -18.68 9.50
C GLY A 76 -17.13 -19.89 9.35
#